data_AF-A0A7W6KKT0-F1
#
_entry.id   AF-A0A7W6KKT0-F1
#
_cell.length_a   1.000
_cell.length_b   1.000
_cell.length_c   1.000
_cell.angle_alpha   90.00
_cell.angle_beta   90.00
_cell.angle_gamma   90.00
#
_symmetry.space_group_name_H-M   'P 1'
#
loop_
_entity.id
_entity.type
_entity.pdbx_description
1 polymer ?
#
loop_
_entity_poly.entity_id
_entity_poly.type
_entity_poly.pdbx_seq_one_letter_code
_entity_poly.pdbx_strand_id
1 'polypeptide(L)'
;MEATEIDRRVDHFFTTMETVASAATALGRRLAYELGSDLNLLNYMRTDELGLSHMIADLLDPNGVHGQGSAFLELFLRLCDFNAAEVADDLSNIRVLREKRVSEGQIDIVLQSRMVDFLIIENKPYASEQPDQMERYASYIKRAHVREGGHLVYLSGRGTESHTMNASTQEEFAGRYATICYTSQGDRPSLSSWLRSCEARAKAPKVRVYLSDFADWVEQNFADLSEEISNA
;
A
#
# COMPACT_ATOMS: atom_id res chain seq x y z
N MET A 1 17.68 -57.93 7.01
CA MET A 1 17.14 -57.48 8.31
C MET A 1 17.23 -55.97 8.42
N GLU A 2 18.39 -55.36 8.15
CA GLU A 2 18.62 -53.90 8.16
C GLU A 2 17.76 -53.11 7.15
N ALA A 3 17.61 -53.60 5.90
CA ALA A 3 16.78 -52.94 4.89
C ALA A 3 15.30 -52.84 5.31
N THR A 4 14.78 -53.88 5.97
CA THR A 4 13.39 -53.95 6.46
C THR A 4 13.13 -53.02 7.65
N GLU A 5 14.17 -52.71 8.43
CA GLU A 5 14.11 -51.74 9.53
C GLU A 5 14.09 -50.31 8.98
N ILE A 6 14.89 -50.03 7.95
CA ILE A 6 14.90 -48.73 7.25
C ILE A 6 13.55 -48.46 6.60
N ASP A 7 12.99 -49.42 5.85
CA ASP A 7 11.67 -49.28 5.22
C ASP A 7 10.58 -48.99 6.26
N ARG A 8 10.57 -49.70 7.40
CA ARG A 8 9.63 -49.43 8.50
C ARG A 8 9.76 -48.03 9.09
N ARG A 9 10.99 -47.52 9.22
CA ARG A 9 11.23 -46.16 9.73
C ARG A 9 10.77 -45.10 8.75
N VAL A 10 10.96 -45.33 7.45
CA VAL A 10 10.47 -44.46 6.38
C VAL A 10 8.95 -44.45 6.35
N ASP A 11 8.30 -45.61 6.40
CA ASP A 11 6.83 -45.72 6.43
C ASP A 11 6.23 -45.03 7.65
N HIS A 12 6.85 -45.22 8.83
CA HIS A 12 6.41 -44.58 10.06
C HIS A 12 6.56 -43.06 10.01
N PHE A 13 7.65 -42.56 9.42
CA PHE A 13 7.85 -41.14 9.18
C PHE A 13 6.73 -40.55 8.30
N PHE A 14 6.45 -41.16 7.15
CA PHE A 14 5.40 -40.68 6.24
C PHE A 14 4.00 -40.77 6.87
N THR A 15 3.69 -41.85 7.58
CA THR A 15 2.40 -41.97 8.31
C THR A 15 2.24 -40.87 9.36
N THR A 16 3.33 -40.54 10.07
CA THR A 16 3.33 -39.44 11.05
C THR A 16 3.11 -38.10 10.36
N MET A 17 3.80 -37.85 9.23
CA MET A 17 3.61 -36.64 8.43
C MET A 17 2.18 -36.52 7.89
N GLU A 18 1.57 -37.61 7.41
CA GLU A 18 0.18 -37.64 6.97
C GLU A 18 -0.79 -37.30 8.10
N THR A 19 -0.53 -37.82 9.31
CA THR A 19 -1.35 -37.53 10.49
C THR A 19 -1.26 -36.05 10.87
N VAL A 20 -0.05 -35.49 10.90
CA VAL A 20 0.18 -34.07 11.19
C VAL A 20 -0.47 -33.19 10.12
N ALA A 21 -0.31 -33.52 8.84
CA ALA A 21 -0.92 -32.80 7.74
C ALA A 21 -2.45 -32.82 7.83
N SER A 22 -3.05 -33.98 8.10
CA SER A 22 -4.50 -34.13 8.28
C SER A 22 -5.02 -33.29 9.45
N ALA A 23 -4.31 -33.30 10.59
CA ALA A 23 -4.65 -32.47 11.75
C ALA A 23 -4.55 -30.97 11.43
N ALA A 24 -3.50 -30.55 10.71
CA ALA A 24 -3.33 -29.16 10.26
C ALA A 24 -4.45 -28.73 9.31
N THR A 25 -4.83 -29.58 8.34
CA THR A 25 -5.96 -29.33 7.43
C THR A 25 -7.30 -29.26 8.17
N ALA A 26 -7.51 -30.10 9.19
CA ALA A 26 -8.71 -30.05 10.01
C ALA A 26 -8.78 -28.76 10.85
N LEU A 27 -7.66 -28.34 11.43
CA LEU A 27 -7.55 -27.07 12.14
C LEU A 27 -7.82 -25.89 11.20
N GLY A 28 -7.18 -25.88 10.02
CA GLY A 28 -7.40 -24.85 8.99
C GLY A 28 -8.87 -24.72 8.61
N ARG A 29 -9.54 -25.85 8.31
CA ARG A 29 -10.99 -25.85 8.02
C ARG A 29 -11.84 -25.30 9.15
N ARG A 30 -11.45 -25.57 10.41
CA ARG A 30 -12.17 -25.04 11.57
C ARG A 30 -11.95 -23.54 11.73
N LEU A 31 -10.71 -23.05 11.56
CA LEU A 31 -10.43 -21.62 11.56
C LEU A 31 -11.17 -20.89 10.44
N ALA A 32 -11.23 -21.49 9.24
CA ALA A 32 -11.98 -20.96 8.12
C ALA A 32 -13.49 -20.88 8.43
N TYR A 33 -14.05 -21.91 9.07
CA TYR A 33 -15.46 -21.94 9.47
C TYR A 33 -15.80 -20.90 10.56
N GLU A 34 -14.97 -20.79 11.60
CA GLU A 34 -15.26 -19.96 12.77
C GLU A 34 -14.89 -18.48 12.58
N LEU A 35 -13.80 -18.22 11.85
CA LEU A 35 -13.19 -16.89 11.75
C LEU A 35 -13.14 -16.37 10.32
N GLY A 36 -13.41 -17.20 9.31
CA GLY A 36 -13.21 -16.84 7.91
C GLY A 36 -11.73 -16.68 7.55
N SER A 37 -10.81 -17.46 8.16
CA SER A 37 -9.36 -17.31 7.94
C SER A 37 -8.90 -17.43 6.49
N ASP A 38 -9.69 -18.11 5.64
CA ASP A 38 -9.40 -18.29 4.22
C ASP A 38 -10.07 -17.21 3.35
N LEU A 39 -10.94 -16.38 3.96
CA LEU A 39 -11.62 -15.29 3.29
C LEU A 39 -10.77 -14.03 3.40
N ASN A 40 -10.37 -13.49 2.25
CA ASN A 40 -9.89 -12.11 2.14
C ASN A 40 -10.79 -11.38 1.13
N LEU A 41 -11.39 -10.27 1.55
CA LEU A 41 -12.37 -9.54 0.75
C LEU A 41 -11.78 -9.01 -0.57
N LEU A 42 -10.47 -8.71 -0.62
CA LEU A 42 -9.84 -8.14 -1.80
C LEU A 42 -9.71 -9.13 -2.96
N ASN A 43 -9.72 -10.43 -2.68
CA ASN A 43 -9.77 -11.47 -3.72
C ASN A 43 -11.02 -11.37 -4.61
N TYR A 44 -12.04 -10.62 -4.16
CA TYR A 44 -13.29 -10.38 -4.89
C TYR A 44 -13.45 -8.92 -5.33
N MET A 45 -12.47 -8.06 -5.03
CA MET A 45 -12.46 -6.67 -5.44
C MET A 45 -11.62 -6.47 -6.70
N ARG A 46 -11.77 -5.30 -7.32
CA ARG A 46 -10.90 -4.88 -8.40
C ARG A 46 -9.56 -4.44 -7.81
N THR A 47 -8.51 -5.20 -8.08
CA THR A 47 -7.16 -4.95 -7.54
C THR A 47 -6.15 -4.57 -8.63
N ASP A 48 -6.61 -4.16 -9.81
CA ASP A 48 -5.73 -3.50 -10.78
C ASP A 48 -5.29 -2.11 -10.26
N GLU A 49 -4.38 -1.45 -10.98
CA GLU A 49 -3.86 -0.12 -10.62
C GLU A 49 -4.98 0.87 -10.27
N LEU A 50 -6.05 0.90 -11.06
CA LEU A 50 -7.17 1.79 -10.85
C LEU A 50 -7.96 1.44 -9.58
N GLY A 51 -8.27 0.15 -9.37
CA GLY A 51 -8.98 -0.31 -8.20
C GLY A 51 -8.22 -0.05 -6.89
N LEU A 52 -6.90 -0.27 -6.89
CA LEU A 52 -6.04 0.04 -5.75
C LEU A 52 -5.97 1.55 -5.49
N SER A 53 -5.83 2.37 -6.53
CA SER A 53 -5.87 3.84 -6.40
C SER A 53 -7.20 4.31 -5.82
N HIS A 54 -8.33 3.71 -6.20
CA HIS A 54 -9.64 4.02 -5.64
C HIS A 54 -9.72 3.67 -4.15
N MET A 55 -9.28 2.47 -3.75
CA MET A 55 -9.26 2.05 -2.35
C MET A 55 -8.38 2.93 -1.47
N ILE A 56 -7.17 3.28 -1.95
CA ILE A 56 -6.24 4.16 -1.24
C ILE A 56 -6.82 5.56 -1.10
N ALA A 57 -7.37 6.13 -2.18
CA ALA A 57 -8.00 7.44 -2.15
C ALA A 57 -9.19 7.51 -1.17
N ASP A 58 -10.03 6.47 -1.13
CA ASP A 58 -11.17 6.40 -0.22
C ASP A 58 -10.72 6.36 1.25
N LEU A 59 -9.57 5.73 1.56
CA LEU A 59 -8.98 5.71 2.91
C LEU A 59 -8.29 7.04 3.29
N LEU A 60 -7.79 7.78 2.30
CA LEU A 60 -7.17 9.08 2.51
C LEU A 60 -8.19 10.21 2.69
N ASP A 61 -9.45 10.01 2.28
CA ASP A 61 -10.49 11.03 2.36
C ASP A 61 -10.99 11.20 3.80
N PRO A 62 -10.77 12.34 4.46
CA PRO A 62 -11.27 12.58 5.81
C PRO A 62 -12.79 12.49 5.92
N ASN A 63 -13.50 12.71 4.82
CA ASN A 63 -14.95 12.66 4.69
C ASN A 63 -15.41 11.35 4.00
N GLY A 64 -14.51 10.38 3.85
CA GLY A 64 -14.76 9.09 3.24
C GLY A 64 -15.73 8.22 4.05
N VAL A 65 -16.30 7.22 3.37
CA VAL A 65 -17.33 6.33 3.95
C VAL A 65 -16.84 5.45 5.11
N HIS A 66 -15.52 5.37 5.32
CA HIS A 66 -14.93 4.70 6.49
C HIS A 66 -15.18 5.47 7.80
N GLY A 67 -15.51 6.76 7.74
CA GLY A 67 -15.95 7.57 8.89
C GLY A 67 -14.91 7.70 10.00
N GLN A 68 -13.61 7.64 9.68
CA GLN A 68 -12.52 7.78 10.67
C GLN A 68 -11.92 9.20 10.70
N GLY A 69 -12.51 10.17 10.00
CA GLY A 69 -11.98 11.54 9.92
C GLY A 69 -10.61 11.58 9.26
N SER A 70 -9.80 12.59 9.60
CA SER A 70 -8.44 12.79 9.10
C SER A 70 -7.41 11.77 9.61
N ALA A 71 -7.78 10.84 10.49
CA ALA A 71 -6.82 9.99 11.19
C ALA A 71 -5.94 9.14 10.25
N PHE A 72 -6.50 8.65 9.15
CA PHE A 72 -5.76 7.85 8.16
C PHE A 72 -4.84 8.71 7.31
N LEU A 73 -5.29 9.90 6.92
CA LEU A 73 -4.45 10.89 6.23
C LEU A 73 -3.29 11.36 7.13
N GLU A 74 -3.53 11.63 8.41
CA GLU A 74 -2.48 11.99 9.38
C GLU A 74 -1.44 10.88 9.57
N LEU A 75 -1.87 9.61 9.51
CA LEU A 75 -0.95 8.47 9.53
C LEU A 75 -0.15 8.38 8.23
N PHE A 76 -0.78 8.68 7.09
CA PHE A 76 -0.12 8.65 5.78
C PHE A 76 0.95 9.74 5.66
N LEU A 77 0.62 10.98 6.03
CA LEU A 77 1.58 12.09 6.01
C LEU A 77 2.78 11.81 6.91
N ARG A 78 2.55 11.22 8.09
CA ARG A 78 3.64 10.77 8.97
C ARG A 78 4.48 9.65 8.37
N LEU A 79 3.86 8.70 7.67
CA LEU A 79 4.59 7.65 6.96
C LEU A 79 5.54 8.26 5.91
N CYS A 80 5.11 9.31 5.21
CA CYS A 80 5.91 10.04 4.23
C CYS A 80 6.94 11.01 4.85
N ASP A 81 7.00 11.14 6.18
CA ASP A 81 7.78 12.16 6.90
C ASP A 81 7.42 13.60 6.49
N PHE A 82 6.15 13.83 6.12
CA PHE A 82 5.66 15.15 5.77
C PHE A 82 5.04 15.84 6.99
N ASN A 83 5.42 17.10 7.21
CA ASN A 83 4.86 17.91 8.28
C ASN A 83 3.42 18.30 7.93
N ALA A 84 2.44 17.71 8.62
CA ALA A 84 1.02 17.98 8.40
C ALA A 84 0.65 19.48 8.43
N ALA A 85 1.34 20.29 9.24
CA ALA A 85 1.10 21.74 9.33
C ALA A 85 1.56 22.51 8.08
N GLU A 86 2.54 21.98 7.35
CA GLU A 86 3.01 22.54 6.07
C GLU A 86 2.10 22.11 4.91
N VAL A 87 1.50 20.93 5.06
CA VAL A 87 0.64 20.27 4.07
C VAL A 87 -0.74 20.95 3.99
N ALA A 88 -1.41 21.17 5.13
CA ALA A 88 -2.69 21.87 5.17
C ALA A 88 -3.02 22.46 6.55
N ASP A 89 -3.73 23.59 6.56
CA ASP A 89 -4.18 24.24 7.81
C ASP A 89 -5.20 23.39 8.58
N ASP A 90 -6.01 22.61 7.87
CA ASP A 90 -7.07 21.76 8.42
C ASP A 90 -7.25 20.53 7.55
N LEU A 91 -6.86 19.37 8.07
CA LEU A 91 -6.95 18.09 7.39
C LEU A 91 -8.39 17.56 7.30
N SER A 92 -9.37 18.10 8.03
CA SER A 92 -10.77 17.64 7.94
C SER A 92 -11.48 18.13 6.67
N ASN A 93 -10.99 19.20 6.07
CA ASN A 93 -11.57 19.85 4.89
C ASN A 93 -10.83 19.52 3.59
N ILE A 94 -10.09 18.41 3.58
CA ILE A 94 -9.37 17.95 2.39
C ILE A 94 -10.33 17.28 1.43
N ARG A 95 -10.19 17.61 0.14
CA ARG A 95 -10.87 16.92 -0.95
C ARG A 95 -9.91 15.98 -1.64
N VAL A 96 -10.30 14.72 -1.79
CA VAL A 96 -9.54 13.73 -2.55
C VAL A 96 -10.14 13.59 -3.94
N LEU A 97 -9.31 13.77 -4.96
CA LEU A 97 -9.65 13.59 -6.36
C LEU A 97 -8.88 12.38 -6.89
N ARG A 98 -9.52 11.63 -7.79
CA ARG A 98 -8.93 10.49 -8.49
C ARG A 98 -8.84 10.78 -9.97
N GLU A 99 -7.84 10.22 -10.63
CA GLU A 99 -7.69 10.26 -12.09
C GLU A 99 -7.74 11.69 -12.67
N LYS A 100 -7.18 12.66 -11.95
CA LYS A 100 -7.24 14.08 -12.28
C LYS A 100 -6.42 14.34 -13.55
N ARG A 101 -7.11 14.75 -14.62
CA ARG A 101 -6.45 15.16 -15.87
C ARG A 101 -5.88 16.57 -15.75
N VAL A 102 -4.61 16.70 -16.11
CA VAL A 102 -3.83 17.94 -16.16
C VAL A 102 -3.11 18.03 -17.50
N SER A 103 -2.49 19.17 -17.82
CA SER A 103 -1.72 19.32 -19.07
C SER A 103 -0.55 18.32 -19.17
N GLU A 104 -0.03 17.92 -18.02
CA GLU A 104 1.11 17.03 -17.85
C GLU A 104 0.74 15.54 -17.82
N GLY A 105 -0.54 15.18 -17.90
CA GLY A 105 -1.00 13.79 -17.87
C GLY A 105 -2.23 13.57 -17.01
N GLN A 106 -2.38 12.35 -16.50
CA GLN A 106 -3.46 11.99 -15.58
C GLN A 106 -2.84 11.50 -14.28
N ILE A 107 -3.10 12.23 -13.20
CA ILE A 107 -2.61 11.90 -11.86
C ILE A 107 -3.58 10.94 -11.18
N ASP A 108 -3.07 9.87 -10.57
CA ASP A 108 -3.89 8.84 -9.93
C ASP A 108 -4.71 9.38 -8.76
N ILE A 109 -4.06 10.07 -7.81
CA ILE A 109 -4.72 10.66 -6.63
C ILE A 109 -4.16 12.06 -6.36
N VAL A 110 -5.05 13.01 -6.11
CA VAL A 110 -4.71 14.40 -5.74
C VAL A 110 -5.49 14.80 -4.51
N LEU A 111 -4.80 15.32 -3.51
CA LEU A 111 -5.43 15.92 -2.33
C LEU A 111 -5.40 17.44 -2.46
N GLN A 112 -6.55 18.06 -2.21
CA GLN A 112 -6.74 19.51 -2.30
C GLN A 112 -7.16 20.10 -0.96
N SER A 113 -6.57 21.24 -0.61
CA SER A 113 -7.02 22.10 0.49
C SER A 113 -7.43 23.45 -0.10
N ARG A 114 -8.65 23.92 0.21
CA ARG A 114 -9.20 25.19 -0.34
C ARG A 114 -9.08 25.30 -1.87
N MET A 115 -9.34 24.20 -2.58
CA MET A 115 -9.24 24.08 -4.06
C MET A 115 -7.81 24.16 -4.64
N VAL A 116 -6.79 24.17 -3.78
CA VAL A 116 -5.37 24.16 -4.13
C VAL A 116 -4.86 22.74 -3.93
N ASP A 117 -4.28 22.15 -4.97
CA ASP A 117 -3.61 20.86 -4.86
C ASP A 117 -2.40 21.01 -3.93
N PHE A 118 -2.15 20.03 -3.05
CA PHE A 118 -0.97 20.09 -2.19
C PHE A 118 -0.21 18.76 -2.10
N LEU A 119 -0.88 17.63 -2.37
CA LEU A 119 -0.27 16.31 -2.39
C LEU A 119 -0.73 15.56 -3.63
N ILE A 120 0.24 15.10 -4.40
CA ILE A 120 0.06 14.27 -5.58
C ILE A 120 0.58 12.88 -5.25
N ILE A 121 -0.20 11.86 -5.56
CA ILE A 121 0.19 10.47 -5.38
C ILE A 121 0.04 9.76 -6.73
N GLU A 122 1.15 9.18 -7.19
CA GLU A 122 1.15 8.26 -8.33
C GLU A 122 1.28 6.83 -7.81
N ASN A 123 0.42 5.94 -8.27
CA ASN A 123 0.33 4.57 -7.79
C ASN A 123 0.75 3.58 -8.88
N LYS A 124 1.85 2.85 -8.65
CA LYS A 124 2.39 1.84 -9.58
C LYS A 124 2.56 0.49 -8.90
N PRO A 125 1.47 -0.27 -8.70
CA PRO A 125 1.55 -1.61 -8.10
C PRO A 125 2.36 -2.59 -8.97
N TYR A 126 2.15 -2.63 -10.28
CA TYR A 126 2.71 -3.70 -11.13
C TYR A 126 3.93 -3.30 -11.97
N ALA A 127 4.51 -2.12 -11.70
CA ALA A 127 5.61 -1.48 -12.44
C ALA A 127 5.40 -1.35 -13.96
N SER A 128 4.88 -0.19 -14.33
CA SER A 128 5.08 0.43 -15.64
C SER A 128 5.03 1.94 -15.45
N GLU A 129 6.18 2.60 -15.39
CA GLU A 129 6.22 4.06 -15.41
C GLU A 129 6.09 4.55 -16.85
N GLN A 130 5.26 5.57 -17.05
CA GLN A 130 5.30 6.29 -18.32
C GLN A 130 6.61 7.08 -18.38
N PRO A 131 7.26 7.21 -19.56
CA PRO A 131 8.51 7.98 -19.68
C PRO A 131 8.37 9.37 -19.06
N ASP A 132 9.35 9.81 -18.26
CA ASP A 132 9.41 11.14 -17.61
C ASP A 132 8.19 11.52 -16.75
N GLN A 133 7.43 10.54 -16.24
CA GLN A 133 6.18 10.83 -15.53
C GLN A 133 6.39 11.67 -14.27
N MET A 134 7.41 11.35 -13.46
CA MET A 134 7.69 12.14 -12.26
C MET A 134 8.18 13.55 -12.60
N GLU A 135 8.98 13.74 -13.66
CA GLU A 135 9.37 15.08 -14.13
C GLU A 135 8.16 15.93 -14.58
N ARG A 136 7.20 15.29 -15.26
CA ARG A 136 5.96 15.95 -15.66
C ARG A 136 5.18 16.42 -14.44
N TYR A 137 5.03 15.61 -13.40
CA TYR A 137 4.32 16.02 -12.19
C TYR A 137 5.08 17.01 -11.32
N ALA A 138 6.40 16.89 -11.23
CA ALA A 138 7.24 17.92 -10.63
C ALA A 138 7.04 19.26 -11.34
N SER A 139 7.00 19.25 -12.68
CA SER A 139 6.72 20.45 -13.47
C SER A 139 5.30 20.98 -13.26
N TYR A 140 4.31 20.10 -13.12
CA TYR A 140 2.94 20.50 -12.77
C TYR A 140 2.90 21.22 -11.42
N ILE A 141 3.56 20.68 -10.38
CA ILE A 141 3.66 21.32 -9.06
C ILE A 141 4.32 22.71 -9.16
N LYS A 142 5.35 22.86 -9.99
CA LYS A 142 6.03 24.15 -10.21
C LYS A 142 5.16 25.17 -10.96
N ARG A 143 4.37 24.73 -11.94
CA ARG A 143 3.66 25.61 -12.88
C ARG A 143 2.27 26.02 -12.40
N ALA A 144 1.58 25.15 -11.68
CA ALA A 144 0.13 25.27 -11.51
C ALA A 144 -0.25 25.29 -10.05
N HIS A 145 -0.74 26.44 -9.54
CA HIS A 145 -1.74 26.58 -8.47
C HIS A 145 -1.73 25.54 -7.33
N VAL A 146 -0.56 25.05 -6.98
CA VAL A 146 -0.25 24.17 -5.87
C VAL A 146 0.31 25.10 -4.82
N ARG A 147 0.00 24.84 -3.55
CA ARG A 147 0.57 25.63 -2.46
C ARG A 147 2.09 25.60 -2.61
N GLU A 148 2.76 26.75 -2.46
CA GLU A 148 4.22 26.80 -2.44
C GLU A 148 4.72 25.69 -1.49
N GLY A 149 5.48 24.72 -2.01
CA GLY A 149 5.83 23.50 -1.26
C GLY A 149 4.89 22.29 -1.43
N GLY A 150 4.26 22.10 -2.59
CA GLY A 150 3.52 20.87 -2.89
C GLY A 150 4.35 19.59 -2.75
N HIS A 151 3.69 18.49 -2.39
CA HIS A 151 4.28 17.20 -2.09
C HIS A 151 3.96 16.18 -3.18
N LEU A 152 4.87 15.24 -3.38
CA LEU A 152 4.77 14.16 -4.36
C LEU A 152 5.06 12.82 -3.68
N VAL A 153 4.20 11.84 -3.89
CA VAL A 153 4.37 10.49 -3.39
C VAL A 153 4.31 9.50 -4.54
N TYR A 154 5.27 8.58 -4.56
CA TYR A 154 5.30 7.46 -5.48
C TYR A 154 5.04 6.16 -4.70
N LEU A 155 3.91 5.49 -4.98
CA LEU A 155 3.62 4.18 -4.40
C LEU A 155 4.13 3.09 -5.33
N SER A 156 5.14 2.34 -4.88
CA SER A 156 5.85 1.35 -5.68
C SER A 156 5.54 -0.07 -5.21
N GLY A 157 4.89 -0.87 -6.05
CA GLY A 157 4.61 -2.26 -5.71
C GLY A 157 5.83 -3.18 -5.74
N ARG A 158 6.88 -2.85 -6.51
CA ARG A 158 8.13 -3.62 -6.57
C ARG A 158 9.19 -3.15 -5.58
N GLY A 159 8.90 -2.10 -4.82
CA GLY A 159 9.81 -1.54 -3.82
C GLY A 159 11.02 -0.77 -4.40
N THR A 160 11.00 -0.49 -5.69
CA THR A 160 12.00 0.35 -6.36
C THR A 160 11.59 1.82 -6.31
N GLU A 161 12.57 2.70 -6.18
CA GLU A 161 12.37 4.13 -6.43
C GLU A 161 11.89 4.38 -7.86
N SER A 162 11.21 5.52 -8.06
CA SER A 162 10.85 5.96 -9.39
C SER A 162 12.10 6.18 -10.23
N HIS A 163 12.19 5.51 -11.37
CA HIS A 163 13.30 5.69 -12.32
C HIS A 163 13.10 6.91 -13.23
N THR A 164 11.92 7.52 -13.22
CA THR A 164 11.61 8.71 -14.02
C THR A 164 11.84 10.03 -13.29
N MET A 165 12.40 10.02 -12.07
CA MET A 165 12.78 11.24 -11.34
C MET A 165 14.30 11.41 -11.38
N ASN A 166 14.78 12.50 -11.94
CA ASN A 166 16.21 12.79 -11.98
C ASN A 166 16.72 13.34 -10.63
N ALA A 167 18.05 13.28 -10.43
CA ALA A 167 18.68 13.71 -9.18
C ALA A 167 18.43 15.19 -8.83
N SER A 168 18.37 16.08 -9.83
CA SER A 168 18.11 17.50 -9.57
C SER A 168 16.69 17.75 -9.08
N THR A 169 15.71 17.02 -9.61
CA THR A 169 14.32 17.09 -9.16
C THR A 169 14.17 16.46 -7.78
N GLN A 170 14.89 15.37 -7.47
CA GLN A 170 14.94 14.80 -6.13
C GLN A 170 15.48 15.80 -5.09
N GLU A 171 16.58 16.50 -5.41
CA GLU A 171 17.15 17.51 -4.52
C GLU A 171 16.19 18.70 -4.30
N GLU A 172 15.54 19.18 -5.36
CA GLU A 172 14.57 20.28 -5.26
C GLU A 172 13.34 19.91 -4.42
N PHE A 173 12.89 18.64 -4.49
CA PHE A 173 11.80 18.09 -3.70
C PHE A 173 12.26 17.43 -2.40
N ALA A 174 13.48 17.70 -1.93
CA ALA A 174 13.93 17.21 -0.62
C ALA A 174 12.95 17.60 0.49
N GLY A 175 12.52 16.61 1.28
CA GLY A 175 11.49 16.78 2.32
C GLY A 175 10.04 16.88 1.81
N ARG A 176 9.81 16.88 0.48
CA ARG A 176 8.48 16.95 -0.15
C ARG A 176 8.22 15.82 -1.14
N TYR A 177 9.18 14.92 -1.33
CA TYR A 177 9.04 13.72 -2.12
C TYR A 177 9.26 12.49 -1.26
N ALA A 178 8.37 11.50 -1.38
CA ALA A 178 8.50 10.22 -0.72
C ALA A 178 8.21 9.06 -1.69
N THR A 179 9.04 8.02 -1.62
CA THR A 179 8.72 6.71 -2.20
C THR A 179 8.22 5.80 -1.10
N ILE A 180 7.07 5.17 -1.31
CA ILE A 180 6.47 4.22 -0.37
C ILE A 180 6.33 2.88 -1.07
N CYS A 181 6.90 1.83 -0.49
CA CYS A 181 6.76 0.48 -1.02
C CYS A 181 5.39 -0.08 -0.66
N TYR A 182 4.87 -1.06 -1.41
CA TYR A 182 3.65 -1.75 -0.98
C TYR A 182 3.89 -2.60 0.27
N THR A 183 4.94 -3.41 0.28
CA THR A 183 5.30 -4.32 1.36
C THR A 183 6.41 -3.76 2.24
N SER A 184 6.50 -4.29 3.45
CA SER A 184 7.54 -3.88 4.41
C SER A 184 8.86 -4.58 4.07
N GLN A 185 9.87 -3.80 3.68
CA GLN A 185 11.24 -4.29 3.49
C GLN A 185 12.19 -3.62 4.48
N GLY A 186 12.56 -4.34 5.54
CA GLY A 186 13.32 -3.78 6.66
C GLY A 186 12.57 -2.62 7.33
N ASP A 187 13.27 -1.51 7.57
CA ASP A 187 12.69 -0.32 8.22
C ASP A 187 12.05 0.68 7.22
N ARG A 188 11.88 0.29 5.95
CA ARG A 188 11.32 1.19 4.92
C ARG A 188 9.82 1.42 5.15
N PRO A 189 9.33 2.65 4.95
CA PRO A 189 7.90 2.93 5.01
C PRO A 189 7.14 2.16 3.93
N SER A 190 6.00 1.57 4.31
CA SER A 190 5.21 0.72 3.41
C SER A 190 3.71 0.99 3.49
N LEU A 191 3.00 0.71 2.40
CA LEU A 191 1.54 0.78 2.35
C LEU A 191 0.92 -0.17 3.39
N SER A 192 1.44 -1.39 3.50
CA SER A 192 0.98 -2.38 4.48
C SER A 192 1.16 -1.89 5.92
N SER A 193 2.29 -1.27 6.28
CA SER A 193 2.48 -0.71 7.63
C SER A 193 1.56 0.48 7.92
N TRP A 194 1.23 1.30 6.91
CA TRP A 194 0.20 2.33 7.04
C TRP A 194 -1.19 1.73 7.24
N LEU A 195 -1.56 0.69 6.48
CA LEU A 195 -2.83 -0.01 6.64
C LEU A 195 -2.96 -0.63 8.05
N ARG A 196 -1.89 -1.24 8.57
CA ARG A 196 -1.84 -1.77 9.96
C ARG A 196 -1.95 -0.67 11.01
N SER A 197 -1.31 0.48 10.77
CA SER A 197 -1.43 1.63 11.66
C SER A 197 -2.85 2.20 11.66
N CYS A 198 -3.50 2.23 10.48
CA CYS A 198 -4.90 2.61 10.34
C CYS A 198 -5.82 1.61 11.06
N GLU A 199 -5.55 0.30 10.93
CA GLU A 199 -6.28 -0.77 11.60
C GLU A 199 -6.25 -0.59 13.13
N ALA A 200 -5.06 -0.37 13.70
CA ALA A 200 -4.88 -0.12 15.13
C ALA A 200 -5.61 1.15 15.61
N ARG A 201 -5.74 2.15 14.73
CA ARG A 201 -6.41 3.43 15.04
C ARG A 201 -7.93 3.37 14.87
N ALA A 202 -8.43 2.46 14.04
CA ALA A 202 -9.83 2.40 13.62
C ALA A 202 -10.75 1.87 14.72
N LYS A 203 -11.82 2.62 15.00
CA LYS A 203 -12.79 2.25 16.04
C LYS A 203 -13.84 1.24 15.54
N ALA A 204 -14.26 1.38 14.28
CA ALA A 204 -15.31 0.54 13.70
C ALA A 204 -14.79 -0.86 13.35
N PRO A 205 -15.41 -1.96 13.86
CA PRO A 205 -14.95 -3.32 13.57
C PRO A 205 -14.89 -3.65 12.09
N LYS A 206 -15.90 -3.23 11.31
CA LYS A 206 -15.94 -3.45 9.86
C LYS A 206 -14.75 -2.79 9.13
N VAL A 207 -14.33 -1.61 9.59
CA VAL A 207 -13.18 -0.90 9.01
C VAL A 207 -11.88 -1.63 9.35
N ARG A 208 -11.74 -2.14 10.58
CA ARG A 208 -10.57 -2.96 10.95
C ARG A 208 -10.45 -4.23 10.11
N VAL A 209 -11.55 -4.95 9.89
CA VAL A 209 -11.55 -6.14 9.02
C VAL A 209 -11.11 -5.77 7.61
N TYR A 210 -11.67 -4.71 7.02
CA TYR A 210 -11.26 -4.25 5.69
C TYR A 210 -9.77 -3.86 5.62
N LEU A 211 -9.26 -3.14 6.63
CA LEU A 211 -7.85 -2.74 6.69
C LEU A 211 -6.92 -3.93 6.90
N SER A 212 -7.30 -4.91 7.72
CA SER A 212 -6.54 -6.14 7.90
C SER A 212 -6.48 -6.93 6.60
N ASP A 213 -7.63 -7.16 5.95
CA ASP A 213 -7.69 -7.85 4.67
C ASP A 213 -6.84 -7.13 3.61
N PHE A 214 -6.87 -5.79 3.58
CA PHE A 214 -6.04 -5.02 2.66
C PHE A 214 -4.55 -5.19 2.95
N ALA A 215 -4.14 -5.05 4.21
CA ALA A 215 -2.74 -5.23 4.59
C ALA A 215 -2.24 -6.66 4.29
N ASP A 216 -3.03 -7.68 4.63
CA ASP A 216 -2.70 -9.08 4.36
C ASP A 216 -2.60 -9.37 2.86
N TRP A 217 -3.54 -8.84 2.07
CA TRP A 217 -3.51 -9.02 0.62
C TRP A 217 -2.30 -8.35 -0.01
N VAL A 218 -1.94 -7.14 0.43
CA VAL A 218 -0.74 -6.43 -0.05
C VAL A 218 0.51 -7.24 0.25
N GLU A 219 0.70 -7.72 1.48
CA GLU A 219 1.88 -8.52 1.85
C GLU A 219 1.94 -9.82 1.03
N GLN A 220 0.82 -10.51 0.83
CA GLN A 220 0.78 -11.75 0.07
C GLN A 220 1.06 -11.56 -1.43
N ASN A 221 0.60 -10.46 -2.04
CA ASN A 221 0.67 -10.28 -3.49
C ASN A 221 1.92 -9.52 -3.96
N PHE A 222 2.63 -8.85 -3.05
CA PHE A 222 3.80 -8.03 -3.39
C PHE A 222 5.09 -8.44 -2.65
N ALA A 223 5.06 -9.48 -1.80
CA ALA A 223 6.27 -10.02 -1.17
C ALA A 223 7.28 -10.57 -2.20
N ASP A 224 6.83 -11.41 -3.13
CA ASP A 224 7.70 -12.10 -4.10
C ASP A 224 8.31 -11.14 -5.15
N LEU A 225 7.57 -10.09 -5.52
CA LEU A 225 8.02 -9.04 -6.46
C LEU A 225 9.23 -8.25 -5.94
N SER A 226 9.51 -8.39 -4.65
CA SER A 226 10.52 -7.66 -3.90
C SER A 226 11.78 -8.51 -3.65
N GLU A 227 11.65 -9.84 -3.66
CA GLU A 227 12.76 -10.81 -3.56
C GLU A 227 13.48 -11.07 -4.89
N GLU A 228 12.78 -11.00 -6.03
CA GLU A 228 13.39 -11.14 -7.36
C GLU A 228 14.49 -10.10 -7.62
N ILE A 229 14.45 -8.95 -6.95
CA ILE A 229 15.43 -7.85 -7.07
C ILE A 229 16.62 -8.03 -6.13
N SER A 230 16.45 -8.70 -4.99
CA SER A 230 17.56 -8.97 -4.06
C SER A 230 18.52 -10.05 -4.57
N ASN A 231 18.07 -10.84 -5.54
CA ASN A 231 18.83 -11.95 -6.16
C ASN A 231 19.31 -11.65 -7.59
N ALA A 232 19.14 -10.41 -8.09
CA ALA A 232 19.58 -9.95 -9.41
C ALA A 232 20.71 -8.92 -9.30
#